data_AF-A0A4Q3DLU2-F1
#
_entry.id   AF-A0A4Q3DLU2-F1
#
_cell.length_a   1.000
_cell.length_b   1.000
_cell.length_c   1.000
_cell.angle_alpha   90.00
_cell.angle_beta   90.00
_cell.angle_gamma   90.00
#
_symmetry.space_group_name_H-M   'P 1'
#
loop_
_entity.id
_entity.type
_entity.pdbx_description
1 polymer ?
#
loop_
_entity_poly.entity_id
_entity_poly.type
_entity_poly.pdbx_seq_one_letter_code
_entity_poly.pdbx_strand_id
1 'polypeptide(L)'
;MSLVETYTPYKVKDINLAEWGRKEIGLAEAEMPGLMALRQEYGASKPLKGARIAGCLHMTIQTAVLIETLVELGAEVTWSSCNIFSTQDHAAAAIAAAGIQVYAWKGMNEEEFEWCIEQTLYFGENQEPLNMILDDGGDLTNLVLDKYPELVSAIKGLSEETTTGVHRLYERVKAGTLPMPAINVNDSVTKSKFDNK
;
A
#
# COMPACT_ATOMS: atom_id res chain seq x y z
N MET A 1 -3.38 15.10 -27.47
CA MET A 1 -2.32 15.89 -26.80
C MET A 1 -2.01 15.16 -25.50
N SER A 2 -0.87 14.49 -25.43
CA SER A 2 -0.42 13.88 -24.17
C SER A 2 -0.10 15.03 -23.22
N LEU A 3 -0.93 15.21 -22.20
CA LEU A 3 -0.55 16.01 -21.05
C LEU A 3 0.62 15.25 -20.42
N VAL A 4 1.77 15.90 -20.29
CA VAL A 4 2.87 15.36 -19.50
C VAL A 4 2.37 15.39 -18.07
N GLU A 5 1.89 14.26 -17.55
CA GLU A 5 1.54 14.13 -16.14
C GLU A 5 2.79 14.45 -15.33
N THR A 6 2.68 15.50 -14.52
CA THR A 6 3.80 16.00 -13.74
C THR A 6 3.99 15.07 -12.55
N TYR A 7 5.14 14.40 -12.52
CA TYR A 7 5.53 13.55 -11.39
C TYR A 7 5.37 14.32 -10.07
N THR A 8 4.58 13.74 -9.15
CA THR A 8 4.39 14.27 -7.81
C THR A 8 5.04 13.30 -6.82
N PRO A 9 6.10 13.69 -6.08
CA PRO A 9 6.85 12.75 -5.24
C PRO A 9 6.04 12.21 -4.06
N TYR A 10 5.13 13.00 -3.50
CA TYR A 10 4.17 12.60 -2.47
C TYR A 10 3.08 13.68 -2.37
N LYS A 11 1.95 13.36 -1.72
CA LYS A 11 0.94 14.35 -1.34
C LYS A 11 0.30 13.98 0.00
N VAL A 12 0.57 14.80 1.02
CA VAL A 12 0.08 14.63 2.40
C VAL A 12 -0.49 15.95 2.91
N LYS A 13 -1.25 15.90 4.01
CA LYS A 13 -1.92 17.10 4.56
C LYS A 13 -0.95 18.19 5.01
N ASP A 14 0.04 17.81 5.82
CA ASP A 14 1.04 18.71 6.39
C ASP A 14 2.32 17.93 6.70
N ILE A 15 3.39 18.21 5.94
CA ILE A 15 4.68 17.53 6.10
C ILE A 15 5.36 17.86 7.43
N ASN A 16 5.00 18.97 8.09
CA ASN A 16 5.60 19.36 9.36
C ASN A 16 5.20 18.44 10.52
N LEU A 17 4.19 17.58 10.32
CA LEU A 17 3.79 16.57 11.30
C LEU A 17 4.74 15.36 11.36
N ALA A 18 5.74 15.28 10.47
CA ALA A 18 6.62 14.13 10.34
C ALA A 18 7.39 13.77 11.62
N GLU A 19 7.84 14.75 12.40
CA GLU A 19 8.57 14.49 13.65
C GLU A 19 7.67 13.80 14.70
N TRP A 20 6.41 14.25 14.80
CA TRP A 20 5.42 13.61 15.66
C TRP A 20 5.10 12.20 15.18
N GLY A 21 4.84 12.02 13.88
CA GLY A 21 4.63 10.71 13.28
C GLY A 21 5.78 9.75 13.56
N ARG A 22 7.03 10.20 13.42
CA ARG A 22 8.22 9.38 13.72
C ARG A 22 8.28 8.92 15.18
N LYS A 23 7.91 9.79 16.13
CA LYS A 23 7.85 9.42 17.55
C LYS A 23 6.82 8.33 17.80
N GLU A 24 5.63 8.44 17.21
CA GLU A 24 4.59 7.40 17.36
C GLU A 24 4.94 6.10 16.63
N ILE A 25 5.58 6.16 15.46
CA ILE A 25 6.12 4.98 14.77
C ILE A 25 7.09 4.23 15.69
N GLY A 26 8.03 4.93 16.34
CA GLY A 26 8.98 4.29 17.26
C GLY A 26 8.31 3.62 18.46
N LEU A 27 7.18 4.16 18.96
CA LEU A 27 6.37 3.50 19.98
C LEU A 27 5.64 2.28 19.42
N ALA A 28 5.07 2.38 18.21
CA ALA A 28 4.36 1.30 17.56
C ALA A 28 5.28 0.12 17.20
N GLU A 29 6.54 0.36 16.83
CA GLU A 29 7.52 -0.70 16.59
C GLU A 29 7.70 -1.60 17.82
N ALA A 30 7.68 -1.04 19.04
CA ALA A 30 7.76 -1.82 20.28
C ALA A 30 6.51 -2.71 20.50
N GLU A 31 5.35 -2.30 20.00
CA GLU A 31 4.08 -3.02 20.08
C GLU A 31 3.83 -3.95 18.87
N MET A 32 4.73 -3.99 17.89
CA MET A 32 4.61 -4.80 16.67
C MET A 32 5.75 -5.81 16.52
N PRO A 33 5.96 -6.71 17.51
CA PRO A 33 7.10 -7.62 17.54
C PRO A 33 7.16 -8.58 16.34
N GLY A 34 6.01 -8.91 15.73
CA GLY A 34 5.97 -9.75 14.53
C GLY A 34 6.65 -9.10 13.33
N LEU A 35 6.35 -7.83 13.05
CA LEU A 35 7.02 -7.09 11.96
C LEU A 35 8.49 -6.86 12.27
N MET A 36 8.82 -6.54 13.51
CA MET A 36 10.22 -6.33 13.91
C MET A 36 11.06 -7.61 13.77
N ALA A 37 10.48 -8.77 14.12
CA ALA A 37 11.11 -10.07 13.90
C ALA A 37 11.36 -10.36 12.41
N LEU A 38 10.40 -10.04 11.53
CA LEU A 38 10.59 -10.18 10.08
C LEU A 38 11.71 -9.29 9.54
N ARG A 39 11.81 -8.03 10.02
CA ARG A 39 12.94 -7.16 9.68
C ARG A 39 14.27 -7.78 10.11
N GLN A 40 14.35 -8.31 11.33
CA GLN A 40 15.55 -8.95 11.84
C GLN A 40 15.93 -10.21 11.05
N GLU A 41 14.96 -11.05 10.72
CA GLU A 41 15.18 -12.33 10.04
C GLU A 41 15.54 -12.15 8.56
N TYR A 42 14.84 -11.24 7.86
CA TYR A 42 14.92 -11.13 6.40
C TYR A 42 15.60 -9.84 5.89
N GLY A 43 15.86 -8.86 6.76
CA GLY A 43 16.46 -7.58 6.36
C GLY A 43 17.84 -7.74 5.70
N ALA A 44 18.64 -8.72 6.12
CA ALA A 44 19.95 -8.97 5.51
C ALA A 44 19.87 -9.62 4.12
N SER A 45 18.87 -10.49 3.88
CA SER A 45 18.73 -11.20 2.61
C SER A 45 18.00 -10.39 1.54
N LYS A 46 17.31 -9.31 1.94
CA LYS A 46 16.54 -8.40 1.06
C LYS A 46 15.66 -9.17 0.07
N PRO A 47 14.76 -10.05 0.53
CA PRO A 47 13.99 -10.95 -0.34
C PRO A 47 13.05 -10.22 -1.29
N LEU A 48 12.68 -8.97 -0.98
CA LEU A 48 11.80 -8.15 -1.81
C LEU A 48 12.58 -7.25 -2.79
N LYS A 49 13.90 -7.43 -2.92
CA LYS A 49 14.71 -6.66 -3.88
C LYS A 49 14.12 -6.74 -5.30
N GLY A 50 13.80 -5.58 -5.87
CA GLY A 50 13.19 -5.44 -7.19
C GLY A 50 11.65 -5.57 -7.21
N ALA A 51 11.02 -5.75 -6.05
CA ALA A 51 9.58 -5.58 -5.92
C ALA A 51 9.25 -4.08 -5.91
N ARG A 52 8.23 -3.70 -6.68
CA ARG A 52 7.60 -2.37 -6.70
C ARG A 52 6.15 -2.56 -6.26
N ILE A 53 5.92 -2.38 -4.97
CA ILE A 53 4.67 -2.72 -4.29
C ILE A 53 3.81 -1.45 -4.20
N ALA A 54 2.69 -1.45 -4.91
CA ALA A 54 1.64 -0.46 -4.70
C ALA A 54 0.73 -0.95 -3.57
N GLY A 55 0.65 -0.16 -2.49
CA GLY A 55 -0.21 -0.43 -1.35
C GLY A 55 -1.44 0.47 -1.35
N CYS A 56 -2.63 -0.11 -1.19
CA CYS A 56 -3.86 0.61 -0.91
C CYS A 56 -4.49 0.06 0.38
N LEU A 57 -4.11 0.68 1.50
CA LEU A 57 -4.51 0.28 2.85
C LEU A 57 -4.51 1.53 3.73
N HIS A 58 -5.39 1.61 4.74
CA HIS A 58 -5.46 2.73 5.67
C HIS A 58 -4.07 3.30 6.04
N MET A 59 -3.82 4.57 5.76
CA MET A 59 -2.52 5.19 6.02
C MET A 59 -2.39 5.63 7.50
N THR A 60 -2.10 4.67 8.38
CA THR A 60 -1.98 4.84 9.84
C THR A 60 -0.53 4.69 10.32
N ILE A 61 -0.29 4.90 11.62
CA ILE A 61 1.00 4.60 12.26
C ILE A 61 1.37 3.11 12.11
N GLN A 62 0.40 2.20 12.24
CA GLN A 62 0.64 0.75 12.10
C GLN A 62 1.06 0.42 10.66
N THR A 63 0.39 1.03 9.68
CA THR A 63 0.74 0.88 8.26
C THR A 63 2.10 1.48 7.94
N ALA A 64 2.50 2.57 8.60
CA ALA A 64 3.85 3.10 8.45
C ALA A 64 4.93 2.08 8.85
N VAL A 65 4.71 1.32 9.94
CA VAL A 65 5.61 0.22 10.35
C VAL A 65 5.63 -0.91 9.31
N LEU A 66 4.49 -1.23 8.70
CA LEU A 66 4.40 -2.18 7.58
C LEU A 66 5.20 -1.71 6.37
N ILE A 67 4.98 -0.47 5.91
CA ILE A 67 5.68 0.15 4.77
C ILE A 67 7.19 0.08 4.98
N GLU A 68 7.68 0.53 6.13
CA GLU A 68 9.11 0.52 6.43
C GLU A 68 9.67 -0.89 6.57
N THR A 69 8.84 -1.87 6.93
CA THR A 69 9.23 -3.29 6.90
C THR A 69 9.43 -3.78 5.47
N LEU A 70 8.53 -3.46 4.55
CA LEU A 70 8.68 -3.83 3.14
C LEU A 70 9.93 -3.20 2.51
N VAL A 71 10.18 -1.92 2.81
CA VAL A 71 11.39 -1.21 2.38
C VAL A 71 12.64 -1.83 2.99
N GLU A 72 12.64 -2.14 4.29
CA GLU A 72 13.75 -2.85 4.94
C GLU A 72 14.00 -4.23 4.30
N LEU A 73 12.96 -4.91 3.84
CA LEU A 73 13.10 -6.18 3.11
C LEU A 73 13.51 -6.02 1.64
N GLY A 74 13.73 -4.79 1.17
CA GLY A 74 14.31 -4.45 -0.14
C GLY A 74 13.31 -4.00 -1.21
N ALA A 75 12.03 -3.81 -0.87
CA ALA A 75 11.04 -3.34 -1.82
C ALA A 75 11.14 -1.82 -2.06
N GLU A 76 10.76 -1.40 -3.26
CA GLU A 76 10.28 -0.04 -3.50
C GLU A 76 8.77 -0.01 -3.24
N VAL A 77 8.28 1.05 -2.59
CA VAL A 77 6.90 1.14 -2.14
C VAL A 77 6.27 2.48 -2.53
N THR A 78 5.06 2.41 -3.08
CA THR A 78 4.13 3.54 -3.25
C THR A 78 2.87 3.24 -2.46
N TRP A 79 2.22 4.27 -1.89
CA TRP A 79 1.09 4.03 -1.00
C TRP A 79 -0.04 5.06 -1.11
N SER A 80 -1.28 4.57 -1.06
CA SER A 80 -2.50 5.35 -0.89
C SER A 80 -3.35 4.75 0.24
N SER A 81 -4.27 5.54 0.79
CA SER A 81 -5.23 5.04 1.76
C SER A 81 -6.45 4.43 1.07
N CYS A 82 -6.98 3.31 1.55
CA CYS A 82 -8.22 2.69 1.04
C CYS A 82 -9.51 3.30 1.63
N ASN A 83 -9.41 4.33 2.47
CA ASN A 83 -10.59 5.06 2.97
C ASN A 83 -10.29 6.55 3.21
N ILE A 84 -11.19 7.41 2.72
CA ILE A 84 -11.08 8.87 2.75
C ILE A 84 -10.91 9.51 4.13
N PHE A 85 -11.28 8.82 5.22
CA PHE A 85 -11.18 9.33 6.58
C PHE A 85 -10.20 8.57 7.47
N SER A 86 -9.61 7.48 6.98
CA SER A 86 -8.78 6.58 7.81
C SER A 86 -7.36 7.09 8.05
N THR A 87 -6.85 7.96 7.16
CA THR A 87 -5.48 8.46 7.24
C THR A 87 -5.21 9.18 8.56
N GLN A 88 -4.07 8.86 9.15
CA GLN A 88 -3.45 9.62 10.23
C GLN A 88 -2.38 10.52 9.60
N ASP A 89 -2.65 11.82 9.53
CA ASP A 89 -1.84 12.75 8.72
C ASP A 89 -0.38 12.83 9.18
N HIS A 90 -0.10 12.65 10.48
CA HIS A 90 1.27 12.59 11.01
C HIS A 90 2.00 11.30 10.60
N ALA A 91 1.31 10.17 10.47
CA ALA A 91 1.87 8.94 9.92
C ALA A 91 2.23 9.11 8.44
N ALA A 92 1.31 9.65 7.65
CA ALA A 92 1.55 9.95 6.23
C ALA A 92 2.73 10.92 6.06
N ALA A 93 2.81 11.98 6.87
CA ALA A 93 3.92 12.92 6.86
C ALA A 93 5.27 12.25 7.18
N ALA A 94 5.31 11.33 8.16
CA ALA A 94 6.54 10.62 8.51
C ALA A 94 7.03 9.70 7.39
N ILE A 95 6.13 9.04 6.66
CA ILE A 95 6.44 8.22 5.48
C ILE A 95 6.93 9.10 4.31
N ALA A 96 6.25 10.21 4.03
CA ALA A 96 6.68 11.17 3.02
C ALA A 96 8.08 11.73 3.32
N ALA A 97 8.34 12.13 4.58
CA ALA A 97 9.63 12.65 5.02
C ALA A 97 10.78 11.60 4.95
N ALA A 98 10.45 10.31 4.96
CA ALA A 98 11.40 9.22 4.72
C ALA A 98 11.73 9.03 3.23
N GLY A 99 11.14 9.83 2.33
CA GLY A 99 11.36 9.74 0.88
C GLY A 99 10.51 8.67 0.19
N ILE A 100 9.48 8.15 0.85
CA ILE A 100 8.57 7.15 0.29
C ILE A 100 7.37 7.87 -0.35
N GLN A 101 6.98 7.40 -1.53
CA GLN A 101 5.88 7.98 -2.31
C GLN A 101 4.53 7.62 -1.65
N VAL A 102 3.93 8.58 -0.95
CA VAL A 102 2.64 8.41 -0.28
C VAL A 102 1.67 9.52 -0.67
N TYR A 103 0.45 9.11 -1.03
CA TYR A 103 -0.64 9.98 -1.48
C TYR A 103 -1.85 9.71 -0.58
N ALA A 104 -1.89 10.39 0.55
CA ALA A 104 -2.93 10.18 1.54
C ALA A 104 -3.05 11.36 2.50
N TRP A 105 -4.28 11.81 2.72
CA TRP A 105 -4.63 12.72 3.82
C TRP A 105 -6.02 12.38 4.36
N LYS A 106 -6.33 12.84 5.57
CA LYS A 106 -7.65 12.70 6.15
C LYS A 106 -8.64 13.69 5.52
N GLY A 107 -9.82 13.21 5.14
CA GLY A 107 -10.88 14.03 4.58
C GLY A 107 -10.76 14.27 3.08
N MET A 108 -10.25 13.29 2.33
CA MET A 108 -10.29 13.29 0.87
C MET A 108 -11.74 13.27 0.37
N ASN A 109 -11.98 13.86 -0.79
CA ASN A 109 -13.16 13.56 -1.60
C ASN A 109 -12.91 12.34 -2.52
N GLU A 110 -13.92 11.91 -3.28
CA GLU A 110 -13.82 10.72 -4.15
C GLU A 110 -12.83 10.89 -5.30
N GLU A 111 -12.76 12.08 -5.92
CA GLU A 111 -11.81 12.38 -7.00
C GLU A 111 -10.37 12.35 -6.48
N GLU A 112 -10.14 12.93 -5.30
CA GLU A 112 -8.85 12.90 -4.63
C GLU A 112 -8.42 11.49 -4.23
N PHE A 113 -9.37 10.68 -3.77
CA PHE A 113 -9.15 9.28 -3.40
C PHE A 113 -8.70 8.45 -4.61
N GLU A 114 -9.45 8.53 -5.71
CA GLU A 114 -9.11 7.84 -6.95
C GLU A 114 -7.76 8.31 -7.51
N TRP A 115 -7.54 9.63 -7.55
CA TRP A 115 -6.27 10.21 -7.96
C TRP A 115 -5.09 9.67 -7.15
N CYS A 116 -5.26 9.52 -5.83
CA CYS A 116 -4.21 8.97 -4.97
C CYS A 116 -3.84 7.54 -5.34
N ILE A 117 -4.83 6.68 -5.62
CA ILE A 117 -4.59 5.29 -6.05
C ILE A 117 -3.85 5.29 -7.40
N GLU A 118 -4.26 6.12 -8.35
CA GLU A 118 -3.59 6.24 -9.67
C GLU A 118 -2.11 6.62 -9.53
N GLN A 119 -1.77 7.52 -8.61
CA GLN A 119 -0.38 7.91 -8.38
C GLN A 119 0.51 6.74 -7.90
N THR A 120 -0.08 5.71 -7.28
CA THR A 120 0.69 4.57 -6.77
C THR A 120 1.14 3.58 -7.86
N LEU A 121 0.56 3.66 -9.06
CA LEU A 121 0.82 2.69 -10.13
C LEU A 121 2.22 2.79 -10.72
N TYR A 122 2.89 3.93 -10.56
CA TYR A 122 4.18 4.23 -11.16
C TYR A 122 5.19 4.72 -10.12
N PHE A 123 6.45 4.35 -10.29
CA PHE A 123 7.51 4.53 -9.32
C PHE A 123 8.57 5.50 -9.83
N GLY A 124 8.76 6.58 -9.07
CA GLY A 124 9.80 7.58 -9.32
C GLY A 124 9.57 8.41 -10.58
N GLU A 125 10.50 9.32 -10.86
CA GLU A 125 10.45 10.19 -12.04
C GLU A 125 10.46 9.41 -13.37
N ASN A 126 11.04 8.21 -13.37
CA ASN A 126 11.11 7.33 -14.53
C ASN A 126 9.80 6.57 -14.81
N GLN A 127 8.79 6.70 -13.93
CA GLN A 127 7.47 6.10 -14.10
C GLN A 127 7.53 4.57 -14.31
N GLU A 128 8.36 3.87 -13.52
CA GLU A 128 8.40 2.40 -13.61
C GLU A 128 7.11 1.79 -13.05
N PRO A 129 6.42 0.88 -13.76
CA PRO A 129 5.13 0.37 -13.30
C PRO A 129 5.27 -0.58 -12.11
N LEU A 130 4.26 -0.61 -11.24
CA LEU A 130 4.11 -1.60 -10.18
C LEU A 130 4.27 -3.04 -10.68
N ASN A 131 4.77 -3.93 -9.83
CA ASN A 131 4.85 -5.36 -10.12
C ASN A 131 4.27 -6.25 -9.01
N MET A 132 3.71 -5.65 -7.96
CA MET A 132 3.04 -6.29 -6.84
C MET A 132 1.92 -5.38 -6.34
N ILE A 133 0.81 -5.98 -5.88
CA ILE A 133 -0.32 -5.28 -5.26
C ILE A 133 -0.45 -5.73 -3.80
N LEU A 134 -0.64 -4.78 -2.89
CA LEU A 134 -1.07 -5.01 -1.51
C LEU A 134 -2.34 -4.19 -1.28
N ASP A 135 -3.47 -4.87 -1.12
CA ASP A 135 -4.79 -4.23 -1.17
C ASP A 135 -5.61 -4.53 0.08
N ASP A 136 -6.51 -3.60 0.39
CA ASP A 136 -7.49 -3.68 1.46
C ASP A 136 -8.82 -3.17 0.91
N GLY A 137 -9.71 -4.11 0.57
CA GLY A 137 -11.05 -3.85 0.05
C GLY A 137 -11.18 -4.02 -1.47
N GLY A 138 -10.07 -4.11 -2.20
CA GLY A 138 -10.05 -4.45 -3.63
C GLY A 138 -10.13 -3.27 -4.60
N ASP A 139 -10.04 -2.02 -4.12
CA ASP A 139 -10.20 -0.84 -4.98
C ASP A 139 -8.97 -0.63 -5.89
N LEU A 140 -7.76 -0.83 -5.38
CA LEU A 140 -6.54 -0.81 -6.21
C LEU A 140 -6.55 -1.95 -7.23
N THR A 141 -6.95 -3.15 -6.80
CA THR A 141 -7.09 -4.32 -7.68
C THR A 141 -8.06 -4.02 -8.82
N ASN A 142 -9.24 -3.47 -8.52
CA ASN A 142 -10.23 -3.14 -9.54
C ASN A 142 -9.74 -2.03 -10.46
N LEU A 143 -9.11 -0.99 -9.94
CA LEU A 143 -8.55 0.10 -10.74
C LEU A 143 -7.53 -0.44 -11.76
N VAL A 144 -6.60 -1.30 -11.32
CA VAL A 144 -5.63 -1.94 -12.24
C VAL A 144 -6.32 -2.83 -13.27
N LEU A 145 -7.21 -3.72 -12.84
CA LEU A 145 -7.82 -4.70 -13.74
C LEU A 145 -8.80 -4.08 -14.75
N ASP A 146 -9.52 -3.03 -14.34
CA ASP A 146 -10.61 -2.48 -15.12
C ASP A 146 -10.20 -1.22 -15.90
N LYS A 147 -9.21 -0.45 -15.42
CA LYS A 147 -8.74 0.80 -16.06
C LYS A 147 -7.33 0.75 -16.63
N TYR A 148 -6.43 -0.05 -16.04
CA TYR A 148 -5.03 -0.18 -16.48
C TYR A 148 -4.63 -1.63 -16.81
N PRO A 149 -5.42 -2.36 -17.63
CA PRO A 149 -5.19 -3.78 -17.89
C PRO A 149 -3.83 -4.07 -18.54
N GLU A 150 -3.19 -3.09 -19.17
CA GLU A 150 -1.85 -3.19 -19.74
C GLU A 150 -0.76 -3.46 -18.68
N LEU A 151 -0.97 -3.02 -17.43
CA LEU A 151 -0.01 -3.19 -16.34
C LEU A 151 0.00 -4.63 -15.79
N VAL A 152 -1.09 -5.37 -15.96
CA VAL A 152 -1.30 -6.72 -15.43
C VAL A 152 -0.15 -7.67 -15.77
N SER A 153 0.39 -7.57 -16.98
CA SER A 153 1.46 -8.47 -17.46
C SER A 153 2.76 -8.37 -16.64
N ALA A 154 2.99 -7.24 -15.96
CA ALA A 154 4.16 -7.03 -15.11
C ALA A 154 3.93 -7.41 -13.64
N ILE A 155 2.67 -7.62 -13.23
CA ILE A 155 2.29 -7.85 -11.83
C ILE A 155 2.36 -9.34 -11.51
N LYS A 156 3.18 -9.69 -10.51
CA LYS A 156 3.44 -11.09 -10.13
C LYS A 156 2.36 -11.69 -9.22
N GLY A 157 1.59 -10.86 -8.54
CA GLY A 157 0.48 -11.26 -7.70
C GLY A 157 -0.01 -10.15 -6.78
N LEU A 158 -1.05 -10.47 -6.02
CA LEU A 158 -1.66 -9.56 -5.05
C LEU A 158 -1.88 -10.24 -3.68
N SER A 159 -1.92 -9.44 -2.62
CA SER A 159 -2.39 -9.87 -1.30
C SER A 159 -3.54 -8.98 -0.84
N GLU A 160 -4.60 -9.59 -0.31
CA GLU A 160 -5.83 -8.89 0.10
C GLU A 160 -6.12 -9.06 1.59
N GLU A 161 -6.35 -7.92 2.26
CA GLU A 161 -6.47 -7.79 3.71
C GLU A 161 -7.86 -8.17 4.22
N THR A 162 -8.94 -7.70 3.58
CA THR A 162 -10.29 -7.72 4.17
C THR A 162 -11.19 -8.81 3.59
N THR A 163 -12.20 -9.17 4.38
CA THR A 163 -13.28 -10.06 3.96
C THR A 163 -14.00 -9.56 2.70
N THR A 164 -14.19 -8.24 2.56
CA THR A 164 -14.86 -7.62 1.40
C THR A 164 -14.03 -7.77 0.13
N GLY A 165 -12.74 -7.43 0.19
CA GLY A 165 -11.86 -7.58 -0.97
C GLY A 165 -11.70 -9.05 -1.38
N VAL A 166 -11.58 -9.97 -0.40
CA VAL A 166 -11.56 -11.42 -0.66
C VAL A 166 -12.81 -11.88 -1.40
N HIS A 167 -14.00 -11.41 -1.01
CA HIS A 167 -15.23 -11.74 -1.72
C HIS A 167 -15.19 -11.28 -3.19
N ARG A 168 -14.74 -10.04 -3.45
CA ARG A 168 -14.55 -9.49 -4.81
C ARG A 168 -13.55 -10.33 -5.62
N LEU A 169 -12.47 -10.82 -5.01
CA LEU A 169 -11.52 -11.71 -5.67
C LEU A 169 -12.17 -13.05 -6.06
N TYR A 170 -12.98 -13.65 -5.18
CA TYR A 170 -13.71 -14.88 -5.52
C TYR A 170 -14.73 -14.66 -6.64
N GLU A 171 -15.38 -13.50 -6.71
CA GLU A 171 -16.25 -13.14 -7.83
C GLU A 171 -15.45 -13.08 -9.14
N ARG A 172 -14.27 -12.47 -9.15
CA ARG A 172 -13.37 -12.46 -10.32
C ARG A 172 -12.89 -13.85 -10.70
N VAL A 173 -12.55 -14.72 -9.74
CA VAL A 173 -12.21 -16.13 -10.03
C VAL A 173 -13.36 -16.85 -10.71
N LYS A 174 -14.58 -16.74 -10.17
CA LYS A 174 -15.79 -17.37 -10.75
C LYS A 174 -16.09 -16.83 -12.16
N ALA A 175 -15.84 -15.55 -12.40
CA ALA A 175 -16.02 -14.90 -13.69
C ALA A 175 -14.87 -15.16 -14.68
N GLY A 176 -13.75 -15.74 -14.26
CA GLY A 176 -12.56 -15.91 -15.09
C GLY A 176 -11.80 -14.61 -15.38
N THR A 177 -11.95 -13.59 -14.51
CA THR A 177 -11.40 -12.23 -14.69
C THR A 177 -10.30 -11.87 -13.68
N LEU A 178 -9.75 -12.86 -12.96
CA LEU A 178 -8.57 -12.69 -12.10
C LEU A 178 -7.31 -13.22 -12.82
N PRO A 179 -6.50 -12.36 -13.46
CA PRO A 179 -5.40 -12.78 -14.32
C PRO A 179 -4.09 -13.10 -13.57
N MET A 180 -4.04 -12.91 -12.25
CA MET A 180 -2.84 -13.09 -11.44
C MET A 180 -3.14 -13.85 -10.13
N PRO A 181 -2.14 -14.51 -9.51
CA PRO A 181 -2.31 -15.14 -8.20
C PRO A 181 -2.68 -14.12 -7.11
N ALA A 182 -3.55 -14.55 -6.19
CA ALA A 182 -3.96 -13.76 -5.03
C ALA A 182 -3.79 -14.55 -3.73
N ILE A 183 -3.23 -13.92 -2.69
CA ILE A 183 -3.18 -14.46 -1.33
C ILE A 183 -4.22 -13.75 -0.47
N ASN A 184 -5.15 -14.54 0.06
CA ASN A 184 -6.12 -14.11 1.06
C ASN A 184 -5.42 -14.04 2.44
N VAL A 185 -5.11 -12.83 2.89
CA VAL A 185 -4.53 -12.60 4.21
C VAL A 185 -5.60 -12.65 5.30
N ASN A 186 -6.81 -12.15 4.99
CA ASN A 186 -7.96 -12.12 5.91
C ASN A 186 -8.17 -13.44 6.65
N ASP A 187 -8.14 -14.57 5.92
CA ASP A 187 -8.49 -15.89 6.46
C ASP A 187 -7.32 -16.61 7.15
N SER A 188 -6.16 -15.96 7.26
CA SER A 188 -5.17 -16.38 8.25
C SER A 188 -5.81 -16.33 9.64
N VAL A 189 -5.61 -17.38 10.44
CA VAL A 189 -6.22 -17.46 11.79
C VAL A 189 -5.79 -16.28 12.66
N THR A 190 -4.52 -15.88 12.55
CA THR A 190 -3.93 -14.73 13.26
C THR A 190 -4.43 -13.37 12.76
N LYS A 191 -5.18 -13.32 11.65
CA LYS A 191 -5.88 -12.13 11.14
C LYS A 191 -7.34 -12.20 11.56
N SER A 192 -8.14 -13.03 10.90
CA SER A 192 -9.61 -13.11 11.10
C SER A 192 -10.08 -13.32 12.55
N LYS A 193 -9.30 -13.97 13.42
CA LYS A 193 -9.70 -14.26 14.82
C LYS A 193 -9.15 -13.29 15.85
N PHE A 194 -8.32 -12.34 15.43
CA PHE A 194 -7.69 -11.35 16.31
C PHE A 194 -8.00 -9.92 15.86
N ASP A 195 -7.77 -9.60 14.59
CA ASP A 195 -7.97 -8.27 14.04
C ASP A 195 -9.48 -7.92 13.90
N ASN A 196 -10.26 -8.83 13.31
CA ASN A 196 -11.68 -8.57 13.05
C ASN A 196 -12.60 -8.65 14.29
N LYS A 197 -12.09 -9.07 15.46
CA LYS A 197 -12.90 -9.45 16.63
C LYS A 197 -12.71 -8.48 17.80
#